data_AF-A0A497B8A0-F1
#
_entry.id   AF-A0A497B8A0-F1
#
_cell.length_a   1.000
_cell.length_b   1.000
_cell.length_c   1.000
_cell.angle_alpha   90.00
_cell.angle_beta   90.00
_cell.angle_gamma   90.00
#
_symmetry.space_group_name_H-M   'P 1'
#
loop_
_entity.id
_entity.type
_entity.pdbx_description
1 polymer ?
#
loop_
_entity_poly.entity_id
_entity_poly.type
_entity_poly.pdbx_seq_one_letter_code
_entity_poly.pdbx_strand_id
1 'polypeptide(L)'
;MPLSLTQTQIIAEIAEHLYSYLPGKAHPFARPPISFETVSAQLGLQDFWLGGSKLLAITTLLEYTLEYRPQRFCDLILKVVQEGIKYRRKRGKLTSLRLNGNQSPLEQVHC
;
A
#
# COMPACT_ATOMS: atom_id res chain seq x y z
N MET A 1 10.35 4.17 21.51
CA MET A 1 9.98 3.27 22.62
C MET A 1 10.05 1.87 22.07
N PRO A 2 10.85 0.97 22.68
CA PRO A 2 10.96 -0.39 22.17
C PRO A 2 9.58 -1.06 22.20
N LEU A 3 9.21 -1.70 21.10
CA LEU A 3 7.93 -2.36 20.94
C LEU A 3 7.84 -3.58 21.88
N SER A 4 6.68 -3.79 22.50
CA SER A 4 6.41 -5.02 23.23
C SER A 4 6.22 -6.20 22.26
N LEU A 5 6.39 -7.43 22.75
CA LEU A 5 6.14 -8.63 21.95
C LEU A 5 4.74 -8.63 21.32
N THR A 6 3.72 -8.20 22.07
CA THR A 6 2.35 -8.07 21.57
C THR A 6 2.25 -7.04 20.46
N GLN A 7 2.93 -5.89 20.57
CA GLN A 7 2.92 -4.87 19.52
C GLN A 7 3.62 -5.38 18.25
N THR A 8 4.77 -6.03 18.37
CA THR A 8 5.48 -6.65 17.25
C THR A 8 4.60 -7.67 16.53
N GLN A 9 3.89 -8.52 17.28
CA GLN A 9 2.97 -9.50 16.69
C GLN A 9 1.80 -8.84 15.95
N ILE A 10 1.16 -7.84 16.57
CA ILE A 10 0.08 -7.08 15.91
C ILE A 10 0.58 -6.38 14.64
N ILE A 11 1.80 -5.82 14.66
CA ILE A 11 2.38 -5.18 13.48
C ILE A 11 2.64 -6.18 12.36
N ALA A 12 3.11 -7.40 12.67
CA ALA A 12 3.28 -8.45 11.68
C ALA A 12 1.94 -8.83 11.03
N GLU A 13 0.87 -8.97 11.82
CA GLU A 13 -0.49 -9.25 11.31
C GLU A 13 -1.01 -8.10 10.43
N ILE A 14 -0.79 -6.85 10.82
CA ILE A 14 -1.13 -5.67 10.01
C ILE A 14 -0.34 -5.69 8.69
N ALA A 15 0.95 -6.03 8.72
CA ALA A 15 1.80 -6.09 7.54
C ALA A 15 1.30 -7.14 6.54
N GLU A 16 0.91 -8.32 7.01
CA GLU A 16 0.30 -9.36 6.19
C GLU A 16 -1.02 -8.90 5.56
N HIS A 17 -1.88 -8.24 6.34
CA HIS A 17 -3.14 -7.71 5.84
C HIS A 17 -2.91 -6.64 4.75
N LEU A 18 -1.96 -5.74 4.98
CA LEU A 18 -1.61 -4.67 4.04
C LEU A 18 -0.86 -5.18 2.81
N TYR A 19 -0.21 -6.34 2.87
CA TYR A 19 0.64 -6.88 1.81
C TYR A 19 -0.03 -6.86 0.43
N SER A 20 -1.32 -7.14 0.35
CA SER A 20 -2.04 -7.20 -0.94
C SER A 20 -2.45 -5.83 -1.50
N TYR A 21 -2.35 -4.74 -0.73
CA TYR A 21 -2.86 -3.41 -1.11
C TYR A 21 -2.02 -2.72 -2.17
N LEU A 22 -0.70 -2.77 -2.03
CA LEU A 22 0.24 -2.11 -2.92
C LEU A 22 1.33 -3.07 -3.39
N PRO A 23 1.93 -2.88 -4.57
CA PRO A 23 3.10 -3.66 -4.97
C PRO A 23 4.34 -3.22 -4.17
N GLY A 24 5.30 -4.13 -3.99
CA GLY A 24 6.55 -3.83 -3.29
C GLY A 24 7.49 -2.94 -4.10
N LYS A 25 7.43 -3.04 -5.43
CA LYS A 25 8.06 -2.13 -6.37
C LYS A 25 7.01 -1.59 -7.34
N ALA A 26 7.07 -0.30 -7.63
CA ALA A 26 6.20 0.28 -8.64
C ALA A 26 6.50 -0.35 -10.01
N HIS A 27 5.47 -0.59 -10.83
CA HIS A 27 5.68 -1.02 -12.20
C HIS A 27 6.42 0.09 -12.97
N PRO A 28 7.44 -0.19 -13.78
CA PRO A 28 8.25 0.84 -14.46
C PRO A 28 7.45 1.84 -15.30
N PHE A 29 6.26 1.43 -15.74
CA PHE A 29 5.36 2.23 -16.58
C PHE A 29 4.11 2.74 -15.84
N ALA A 30 3.97 2.48 -14.53
CA ALA A 30 2.85 3.02 -13.76
C ALA A 30 3.01 4.53 -13.58
N ARG A 31 1.99 5.30 -13.99
CA ARG A 31 1.91 6.75 -13.76
C ARG A 31 0.63 7.09 -12.99
N PRO A 32 0.73 7.56 -11.73
CA PRO A 32 1.95 7.67 -10.92
C PRO A 32 2.49 6.28 -10.51
N PRO A 33 3.79 6.15 -10.18
CA PRO A 33 4.32 4.95 -9.55
C PRO A 33 3.67 4.82 -8.17
N ILE A 34 2.93 3.72 -7.93
CA ILE A 34 2.30 3.45 -6.64
C ILE A 34 2.95 2.20 -6.05
N SER A 35 3.64 2.37 -4.94
CA SER A 35 4.24 1.32 -4.10
C SER A 35 4.30 1.78 -2.64
N PHE A 36 4.59 0.86 -1.72
CA PHE A 36 4.84 1.19 -0.32
C PHE A 36 5.97 2.22 -0.15
N GLU A 37 7.05 2.09 -0.90
CA GLU A 37 8.17 3.04 -0.95
C GLU A 37 7.72 4.45 -1.34
N THR A 38 6.90 4.59 -2.38
CA THR A 38 6.41 5.91 -2.79
C THR A 38 5.47 6.54 -1.76
N VAL A 39 4.72 5.71 -1.04
CA VAL A 39 3.82 6.17 0.03
C VAL A 39 4.62 6.61 1.26
N SER A 40 5.65 5.85 1.65
CA SER A 40 6.53 6.24 2.76
C SER A 40 7.27 7.54 2.45
N ALA A 41 7.76 7.72 1.22
CA ALA A 41 8.39 8.98 0.79
C ALA A 41 7.44 10.19 0.87
N GLN A 42 6.17 10.05 0.46
CA GLN A 42 5.17 11.12 0.56
C GLN A 42 4.90 11.57 2.00
N LEU A 43 5.13 10.70 2.99
CA LEU A 43 4.94 10.98 4.40
C LEU A 43 6.24 11.34 5.14
N GLY A 44 7.37 11.39 4.42
CA GLY A 44 8.69 11.63 5.00
C GLY A 44 9.19 10.46 5.87
N LEU A 45 8.82 9.23 5.51
CA LEU A 45 9.17 7.97 6.18
C LEU A 45 10.05 7.07 5.31
N GLN A 46 10.63 7.60 4.22
CA GLN A 46 11.46 6.84 3.28
C GLN A 46 12.65 6.13 3.95
N ASP A 47 13.22 6.71 5.00
CA ASP A 47 14.38 6.18 5.71
C ASP A 47 14.05 4.87 6.43
N PHE A 48 12.76 4.57 6.63
CA PHE A 48 12.29 3.33 7.24
C PHE A 48 12.02 2.23 6.20
N TRP A 49 12.14 2.53 4.91
CA TRP A 49 11.97 1.55 3.84
C TRP A 49 13.32 0.92 3.46
N LEU A 50 13.64 -0.21 4.08
CA LEU A 50 14.92 -0.91 3.86
C LEU A 50 14.93 -1.82 2.61
N GLY A 51 13.79 -1.99 1.95
CA GLY A 51 13.66 -2.88 0.80
C GLY A 51 13.84 -4.36 1.15
N GLY A 52 14.30 -5.17 0.20
CA GLY A 52 14.42 -6.63 0.35
C GLY A 52 13.10 -7.37 0.15
N SER A 53 12.80 -8.33 1.03
CA SER A 53 11.49 -9.01 1.01
C SER A 53 10.39 -7.99 1.30
N LYS A 54 9.36 -7.96 0.45
CA LYS A 54 8.27 -6.99 0.56
C LYS A 54 7.58 -7.06 1.93
N LEU A 55 7.33 -8.26 2.45
CA LEU A 55 6.68 -8.41 3.76
C LEU A 55 7.56 -7.81 4.86
N LEU A 56 8.85 -8.18 4.88
CA LEU A 56 9.82 -7.64 5.84
C LEU A 56 9.90 -6.11 5.76
N ALA A 57 9.96 -5.56 4.55
CA ALA A 57 10.01 -4.11 4.33
C ALA A 57 8.77 -3.38 4.87
N ILE A 58 7.57 -3.98 4.72
CA ILE A 58 6.33 -3.43 5.28
C ILE A 58 6.35 -3.52 6.81
N THR A 59 6.75 -4.67 7.36
CA THR A 59 6.83 -4.88 8.81
C THR A 59 7.78 -3.86 9.44
N THR A 60 9.01 -3.74 8.94
CA THR A 60 10.00 -2.77 9.46
C THR A 60 9.53 -1.33 9.29
N LEU A 61 8.89 -0.98 8.17
CA LEU A 61 8.32 0.34 7.98
C LEU A 61 7.27 0.66 9.07
N LEU A 62 6.40 -0.29 9.40
CA LEU A 62 5.38 -0.12 10.44
C LEU A 62 6.01 -0.05 11.84
N GLU A 63 6.97 -0.93 12.13
CA GLU A 63 7.68 -0.95 13.41
C GLU A 63 8.40 0.37 13.68
N TYR A 64 9.24 0.82 12.73
CA TYR A 64 10.00 2.07 12.87
C TYR A 64 9.08 3.29 12.88
N THR A 65 7.98 3.27 12.13
CA THR A 65 6.99 4.35 12.20
C THR A 65 6.37 4.40 13.59
N LEU A 66 5.95 3.28 14.17
CA LEU A 66 5.36 3.27 15.50
C LEU A 66 6.38 3.64 16.59
N GLU A 67 7.63 3.22 16.45
CA GLU A 67 8.68 3.44 17.44
C GLU A 67 9.24 4.88 17.43
N TYR A 68 9.50 5.44 16.24
CA TYR A 68 10.20 6.72 16.09
C TYR A 68 9.30 7.88 15.62
N ARG A 69 8.16 7.59 14.99
CA ARG A 69 7.24 8.59 14.41
C ARG A 69 5.76 8.19 14.65
N PRO A 70 5.32 7.87 15.88
CA PRO A 70 3.99 7.31 16.15
C PRO A 70 2.83 8.17 15.62
N GLN A 71 3.01 9.49 15.59
CA GLN A 71 2.04 10.44 15.02
C GLN A 71 1.77 10.24 13.53
N ARG A 72 2.67 9.57 12.80
CA ARG A 72 2.52 9.23 11.37
C ARG A 72 1.99 7.83 11.13
N PHE A 73 1.83 7.00 12.16
CA PHE A 73 1.44 5.60 12.01
C PHE A 73 0.05 5.48 11.37
N CYS A 74 -0.93 6.22 11.89
CA CYS A 74 -2.27 6.23 11.31
C CYS A 74 -2.28 6.84 9.90
N ASP A 75 -1.54 7.94 9.68
CA ASP A 75 -1.40 8.56 8.35
C ASP A 75 -0.89 7.55 7.32
N LEU A 76 0.12 6.74 7.69
CA LEU A 76 0.71 5.71 6.85
C LEU A 76 -0.32 4.64 6.45
N ILE A 77 -1.03 4.08 7.43
CA ILE A 77 -2.05 3.05 7.17
C ILE A 77 -3.15 3.61 6.25
N LEU A 78 -3.68 4.79 6.57
CA LEU A 78 -4.73 5.42 5.78
C LEU A 78 -4.26 5.67 4.35
N LYS A 79 -3.05 6.17 4.15
CA LYS A 79 -2.50 6.46 2.82
C LYS A 79 -2.29 5.18 2.01
N VAL A 80 -1.76 4.11 2.63
CA VAL A 80 -1.60 2.80 1.98
C VAL A 80 -2.95 2.25 1.54
N VAL A 81 -3.97 2.30 2.40
CA VAL A 81 -5.31 1.80 2.09
C VAL A 81 -5.95 2.63 0.97
N GLN A 82 -5.89 3.96 1.05
CA GLN A 82 -6.42 4.86 0.03
C GLN A 82 -5.78 4.63 -1.35
N GLU A 83 -4.45 4.58 -1.42
CA GLU A 83 -3.73 4.32 -2.67
C GLU A 83 -3.93 2.88 -3.15
N GLY A 84 -4.03 1.92 -2.23
CA GLY A 84 -4.35 0.53 -2.54
C GLY A 84 -5.74 0.35 -3.14
N ILE A 85 -6.77 1.02 -2.62
CA ILE A 85 -8.12 1.02 -3.21
C ILE A 85 -8.07 1.57 -4.64
N LYS A 86 -7.38 2.71 -4.86
CA LYS A 86 -7.22 3.29 -6.21
C LYS A 86 -6.51 2.33 -7.17
N TYR A 87 -5.41 1.72 -6.71
CA TYR A 87 -4.61 0.77 -7.47
C TYR A 87 -5.42 -0.47 -7.85
N ARG A 88 -6.12 -1.08 -6.87
CA ARG A 88 -6.97 -2.26 -7.09
C ARG A 88 -8.16 -1.96 -7.99
N ARG A 89 -8.82 -0.81 -7.85
CA ARG A 89 -9.90 -0.39 -8.76
C ARG A 89 -9.41 -0.28 -10.20
N LYS A 90 -8.23 0.33 -10.44
CA LYS A 90 -7.62 0.40 -11.77
C LYS A 90 -7.29 -0.98 -12.32
N ARG A 91 -6.71 -1.88 -11.51
CA ARG A 91 -6.44 -3.26 -11.93
C ARG A 91 -7.71 -4.06 -12.19
N GLY A 92 -8.73 -3.97 -11.35
CA GLY A 92 -10.02 -4.64 -11.56
C GLY A 92 -10.71 -4.18 -12.83
N LYS A 93 -10.66 -2.87 -13.13
CA LYS A 93 -11.13 -2.30 -14.41
C LYS A 93 -10.27 -2.75 -15.61
N LEU A 94 -8.99 -3.04 -15.40
CA LEU A 94 -8.10 -3.59 -16.43
C LEU A 94 -8.35 -5.08 -16.67
N THR A 95 -8.70 -5.85 -15.63
CA THR A 95 -9.07 -7.27 -15.76
C THR A 95 -10.42 -7.43 -16.45
N SER A 96 -11.37 -6.50 -16.25
CA SER A 96 -12.65 -6.50 -17.00
C SER A 96 -12.52 -6.04 -18.46
N LEU A 97 -11.36 -5.52 -18.88
CA LEU A 97 -11.07 -5.13 -20.27
C LEU A 97 -10.28 -6.20 -21.03
N ARG A 98 -10.01 -7.35 -20.42
CA ARG A 98 -9.53 -8.54 -21.13
C ARG A 98 -10.45 -9.70 -20.85
N LEU A 99 -11.43 -9.80 -21.74
CA LEU A 99 -12.09 -10.99 -22.29
C LEU A 99 -13.52 -10.55 -22.59
N ASN A 100 -13.69 -9.88 -23.73
CA ASN A 100 -14.82 -10.02 -24.64
C ASN A 100 -14.64 -9.01 -25.77
N GLY A 101 -14.36 -9.52 -26.97
CA GLY A 101 -14.85 -8.85 -28.17
C GLY A 101 -16.36 -8.71 -28.02
N ASN A 102 -16.87 -7.51 -28.31
CA ASN A 102 -18.26 -7.07 -28.18
C ASN A 102 -18.72 -6.75 -26.75
N GLN A 103 -18.55 -5.49 -26.33
CA GLN A 103 -19.63 -4.50 -26.18
C GLN A 103 -19.13 -3.31 -25.35
N SER A 104 -19.33 -2.09 -25.85
CA SER A 104 -19.26 -0.87 -25.03
C SER A 104 -20.36 -0.92 -23.96
N PRO A 105 -20.19 -0.25 -22.82
CA PRO A 105 -21.08 0.89 -22.62
C PRO A 105 -20.41 2.10 -21.96
N LEU A 106 -20.63 3.26 -22.60
CA LEU A 106 -20.92 4.51 -21.90
C LEU A 106 -22.28 4.33 -21.18
N GLU A 107 -22.53 5.12 -20.13
CA GLU A 107 -23.71 5.10 -19.22
C GLU A 107 -23.55 4.21 -17.97
N GLN A 108 -23.79 4.65 -16.73
CA GLN A 108 -24.40 5.87 -16.18
C GLN A 108 -23.82 6.09 -14.77
N VAL A 109 -23.49 7.35 -14.46
CA VAL A 109 -23.48 7.85 -13.09
C VAL A 109 -24.87 8.41 -12.87
N HIS A 110 -25.60 7.87 -11.89
CA HIS A 110 -26.71 8.57 -11.25
C HIS A 110 -26.54 8.42 -9.74
N CYS A 111 -26.84 9.52 -9.04
CA CYS A 111 -26.56 9.84 -7.65
C CYS A 111 -26.69 8.70 -6.63
#